data_AF-A0AA35TK49-F1
#
_entry.id   AF-A0AA35TK49-F1
#
_cell.length_a   1.000
_cell.length_b   1.000
_cell.length_c   1.000
_cell.angle_alpha   90.00
_cell.angle_beta   90.00
_cell.angle_gamma   90.00
#
_symmetry.space_group_name_H-M   'P 1'
#
loop_
_entity.id
_entity.type
_entity.pdbx_description
1 polymer ?
#
loop_
_entity_poly.entity_id
_entity_poly.type
_entity_poly.pdbx_seq_one_letter_code
_entity_poly.pdbx_strand_id
1 'polypeptide(L)'
;MHCYCGGCYSEWMKDSNKCPACRCKVKRVNRNHLVNNLVEAFLRANPGKKRSEEDLKELNEKNKITRDMLYPKRRYDDDDYSHSDTDNSEYGSSPPPFIGGPSSFFGSGSASNFGGRPIPGQFHCRQCPTYVGPSPSSHPPPPTFTCSPSSTNHILCQCCFLPMPDRRAEADSNTPPQKCALCNQPFCHMYWGCSQPGCNGCLSLFKDMEVSEASLSSSINENPFEWNVLKDYLQGQSKTVKDMLRECISRLDSGQHHCSDLRITSDVVTCRRCALTPMKQLVYLYRSDIPTSDLPESARRRPDCHWGKNCRTQKHNASHAARYNHVCEQTRTS
;
A
#
# COMPACT_ATOMS: atom_id res chain seq x y z
N MET A 1 3.92 -9.62 -12.42
CA MET A 1 4.96 -10.64 -12.17
C MET A 1 4.44 -11.95 -12.74
N HIS A 2 5.14 -12.55 -13.71
CA HIS A 2 4.74 -13.84 -14.29
C HIS A 2 5.51 -14.95 -13.59
N CYS A 3 4.83 -16.02 -13.20
CA CYS A 3 5.41 -17.12 -12.41
C CYS A 3 5.60 -18.35 -13.29
N TYR A 4 6.76 -18.99 -13.19
CA TYR A 4 7.11 -20.17 -13.95
C TYR A 4 7.86 -21.15 -13.05
N CYS A 5 7.91 -22.42 -13.45
CA CYS A 5 8.79 -23.39 -12.83
C CYS A 5 10.26 -23.04 -13.13
N GLY A 6 11.17 -23.28 -12.19
CA GLY A 6 12.59 -22.92 -12.32
C GLY A 6 13.27 -23.57 -13.53
N GLY A 7 13.02 -24.86 -13.77
CA GLY A 7 13.51 -25.58 -14.94
C GLY A 7 12.96 -25.02 -16.27
N CYS A 8 11.64 -24.83 -16.35
CA CYS A 8 10.94 -24.31 -17.53
C CYS A 8 11.47 -22.92 -17.94
N TYR A 9 11.69 -22.06 -16.96
CA TYR A 9 12.22 -20.73 -17.21
C TYR A 9 13.71 -20.77 -17.57
N SER A 10 14.49 -21.66 -16.94
CA SER A 10 15.90 -21.86 -17.26
C SER A 10 16.14 -22.37 -18.68
N GLU A 11 15.24 -23.20 -19.19
CA GLU A 11 15.27 -23.65 -20.58
C GLU A 11 15.02 -22.48 -21.55
N TRP A 12 13.99 -21.67 -21.29
CA TRP A 12 13.70 -20.47 -22.08
C TRP A 12 14.82 -19.43 -22.07
N MET A 13 15.54 -19.29 -20.93
CA MET A 13 16.66 -18.35 -20.80
C MET A 13 17.83 -18.66 -21.73
N LYS A 14 17.91 -19.87 -22.32
CA LYS A 14 18.93 -20.22 -23.32
C LYS A 14 18.75 -19.41 -24.60
N ASP A 15 17.50 -19.17 -25.00
CA ASP A 15 17.15 -18.56 -26.30
C ASP A 15 16.75 -17.08 -26.17
N SER A 16 16.34 -16.63 -24.98
CA SER A 16 15.80 -15.28 -24.82
C SER A 16 15.93 -14.72 -23.40
N ASN A 17 16.30 -13.43 -23.31
CA ASN A 17 16.27 -12.65 -22.07
C ASN A 17 14.92 -11.91 -21.84
N LYS A 18 13.90 -12.22 -22.65
CA LYS A 18 12.55 -11.66 -22.55
C LYS A 18 11.61 -12.64 -21.86
N CYS A 19 10.60 -12.13 -21.17
CA CYS A 19 9.59 -12.95 -20.50
C CYS A 19 8.78 -13.78 -21.52
N PRO A 20 8.51 -15.09 -21.28
CA PRO A 20 7.72 -15.92 -22.19
C PRO A 20 6.32 -15.37 -22.48
N ALA A 21 5.60 -14.89 -21.44
CA ALA A 21 4.23 -14.42 -21.55
C ALA A 21 4.10 -13.03 -22.19
N CYS A 22 4.89 -12.04 -21.76
CA CYS A 22 4.71 -10.65 -22.21
C CYS A 22 5.80 -10.13 -23.15
N ARG A 23 6.84 -10.93 -23.42
CA ARG A 23 7.99 -10.57 -24.27
C ARG A 23 8.75 -9.29 -23.85
N CYS A 24 8.50 -8.76 -22.65
CA CYS A 24 9.29 -7.67 -22.07
C CYS A 24 10.63 -8.19 -21.52
N LYS A 25 11.68 -7.37 -21.55
CA LYS A 25 13.00 -7.71 -20.98
C LYS A 25 12.88 -7.99 -19.48
N VAL A 26 13.41 -9.12 -19.02
CA VAL A 26 13.35 -9.50 -17.61
C VAL A 26 14.40 -8.71 -16.83
N LYS A 27 13.96 -7.98 -15.79
CA LYS A 27 14.85 -7.16 -14.94
C LYS A 27 15.34 -7.90 -13.70
N ARG A 28 14.51 -8.74 -13.10
CA ARG A 28 14.78 -9.48 -11.86
C ARG A 28 14.01 -10.79 -11.84
N VAL A 29 14.57 -11.79 -11.17
CA VAL A 29 13.95 -13.08 -10.87
C VAL A 29 13.94 -13.23 -9.34
N ASN A 30 12.84 -13.71 -8.77
CA ASN A 30 12.73 -13.94 -7.34
C ASN A 30 11.90 -15.20 -7.06
N ARG A 31 12.11 -15.82 -5.90
CA ARG A 31 11.36 -16.99 -5.45
C ARG A 31 9.99 -16.55 -4.95
N ASN A 32 8.92 -17.17 -5.46
CA ASN A 32 7.56 -16.86 -5.04
C ASN A 32 7.10 -17.82 -3.93
N HIS A 33 7.38 -17.45 -2.69
CA HIS A 33 7.05 -18.27 -1.51
C HIS A 33 5.55 -18.54 -1.36
N LEU A 34 4.69 -17.59 -1.74
CA LEU A 34 3.24 -17.78 -1.66
C LEU A 34 2.75 -18.89 -2.60
N VAL A 35 3.21 -18.88 -3.85
CA VAL A 35 2.84 -19.91 -4.83
C VAL A 35 3.39 -21.28 -4.41
N ASN A 36 4.61 -21.33 -3.86
CA ASN A 36 5.17 -22.58 -3.35
C ASN A 36 4.31 -23.15 -2.20
N ASN A 37 3.95 -22.31 -1.22
CA ASN A 37 3.11 -22.75 -0.10
C ASN A 37 1.74 -23.25 -0.57
N LEU A 38 1.14 -22.61 -1.58
CA LEU A 38 -0.12 -23.06 -2.18
C LEU A 38 0.03 -24.40 -2.92
N VAL A 39 1.11 -24.59 -3.67
CA VAL A 39 1.41 -25.86 -4.35
C VAL A 39 1.65 -26.98 -3.33
N GLU A 40 2.38 -26.71 -2.26
CA GLU A 40 2.62 -27.66 -1.17
C GLU A 40 1.33 -28.06 -0.46
N ALA A 41 0.47 -27.09 -0.13
CA ALA A 41 -0.84 -27.36 0.46
C ALA A 41 -1.74 -28.18 -0.48
N PHE A 42 -1.73 -27.84 -1.78
CA PHE A 42 -2.52 -28.55 -2.79
C PHE A 42 -2.06 -30.00 -2.97
N LEU A 43 -0.75 -30.25 -3.03
CA LEU A 43 -0.18 -31.59 -3.17
C LEU A 43 -0.37 -32.43 -1.91
N ARG A 44 -0.36 -31.81 -0.72
CA ARG A 44 -0.71 -32.48 0.54
C ARG A 44 -2.15 -32.98 0.54
N ALA A 45 -3.08 -32.20 -0.01
CA ALA A 45 -4.48 -32.60 -0.16
C ALA A 45 -4.74 -33.51 -1.38
N ASN A 46 -3.82 -33.56 -2.35
CA ASN A 46 -3.98 -34.34 -3.60
C ASN A 46 -2.67 -35.07 -3.98
N PRO A 47 -2.27 -36.14 -3.25
CA PRO A 47 -0.99 -36.81 -3.49
C PRO A 47 -0.86 -37.40 -4.91
N GLY A 48 -1.95 -37.91 -5.48
CA GLY A 48 -1.97 -38.49 -6.84
C GLY A 48 -1.79 -37.49 -7.98
N LYS A 49 -1.71 -36.18 -7.70
CA LYS A 49 -1.41 -35.12 -8.68
C LYS A 49 0.04 -34.66 -8.64
N LYS A 50 0.88 -35.27 -7.78
CA LYS A 50 2.32 -35.01 -7.76
C LYS A 50 2.92 -35.54 -9.07
N ARG A 51 3.84 -34.77 -9.66
CA ARG A 51 4.65 -35.26 -10.78
C ARG A 51 5.46 -36.49 -10.35
N SER A 52 5.82 -37.34 -11.31
CA SER A 52 6.73 -38.46 -11.09
C SER A 52 8.07 -37.95 -10.54
N GLU A 53 8.80 -38.83 -9.86
CA GLU A 53 10.11 -38.46 -9.28
C GLU A 53 11.14 -38.22 -10.38
N GLU A 54 11.02 -38.94 -11.50
CA GLU A 54 11.82 -38.79 -12.71
C GLU A 54 11.66 -37.39 -13.31
N ASP A 55 10.42 -36.93 -13.50
CA ASP A 55 10.12 -35.59 -14.05
C ASP A 55 10.63 -34.48 -13.12
N LEU A 56 10.50 -34.67 -11.80
CA LEU A 56 10.99 -33.70 -10.82
C LEU A 56 12.51 -33.60 -10.84
N LYS A 57 13.20 -34.73 -10.96
CA LYS A 57 14.66 -34.78 -11.04
C LYS A 57 15.14 -34.08 -12.31
N GLU A 58 14.54 -34.39 -13.46
CA GLU A 58 14.87 -33.74 -14.73
C GLU A 58 14.65 -32.21 -14.67
N LEU A 59 13.51 -31.77 -14.12
CA LEU A 59 13.20 -30.35 -14.00
C LEU A 59 14.14 -29.61 -13.03
N ASN A 60 14.62 -30.28 -11.99
CA ASN A 60 15.61 -29.72 -11.07
C ASN A 60 16.99 -29.63 -11.72
N GLU A 61 17.41 -30.64 -12.48
CA GLU A 61 18.66 -30.61 -13.26
C GLU A 61 18.65 -29.50 -14.33
N LYS A 62 17.49 -29.25 -14.95
CA LYS A 62 17.31 -28.15 -15.90
C LYS A 62 17.33 -26.75 -15.24
N ASN A 63 17.14 -26.65 -13.93
CA ASN A 63 17.05 -25.37 -13.24
C ASN A 63 18.43 -24.73 -13.04
N LYS A 64 18.73 -23.72 -13.85
CA LYS A 64 20.00 -22.96 -13.83
C LYS A 64 19.90 -21.62 -13.11
N ILE A 65 18.80 -21.35 -12.41
CA ILE A 65 18.65 -20.11 -11.62
C ILE A 65 19.56 -20.23 -10.40
N THR A 66 20.68 -19.49 -10.41
CA THR A 66 21.65 -19.50 -9.33
C THR A 66 21.23 -18.62 -8.16
N ARG A 67 21.86 -18.83 -6.99
CA ARG A 67 21.68 -17.98 -5.80
C ARG A 67 21.98 -16.51 -6.12
N ASP A 68 23.00 -16.23 -6.91
CA ASP A 68 23.37 -14.86 -7.30
C ASP A 68 22.31 -14.18 -8.19
N MET A 69 21.53 -14.94 -8.96
CA MET A 69 20.41 -14.38 -9.74
C MET A 69 19.21 -14.04 -8.86
N LEU A 70 18.98 -14.80 -7.79
CA LEU A 70 17.92 -14.56 -6.81
C LEU A 70 18.30 -13.45 -5.82
N TYR A 71 19.59 -13.36 -5.49
CA TYR A 71 20.15 -12.41 -4.55
C TYR A 71 21.37 -11.71 -5.16
N PRO A 72 21.17 -10.77 -6.10
CA PRO A 72 22.28 -10.04 -6.69
C PRO A 72 23.04 -9.29 -5.59
N LYS A 73 24.37 -9.43 -5.56
CA LYS A 73 25.23 -8.63 -4.67
C LYS A 73 24.92 -7.16 -4.90
N ARG A 74 24.59 -6.43 -3.82
CA ARG A 74 24.50 -4.97 -3.88
C ARG A 74 25.88 -4.46 -4.30
N ARG A 75 25.96 -3.64 -5.35
CA ARG A 75 27.15 -2.80 -5.57
C ARG A 75 27.17 -1.84 -4.38
N TYR A 76 28.09 -2.08 -3.46
CA TYR A 76 28.48 -1.10 -2.47
C TYR A 76 29.20 0.00 -3.24
N ASP A 77 28.53 1.14 -3.44
CA ASP A 77 29.26 2.41 -3.39
C ASP A 77 29.74 2.54 -1.93
N ASP A 78 31.02 2.82 -1.82
CA ASP A 78 31.79 2.95 -0.59
C ASP A 78 31.09 3.92 0.38
N ASP A 79 30.64 3.40 1.53
CA ASP A 79 30.60 4.09 2.81
C ASP A 79 29.98 3.17 3.87
N ASP A 80 30.86 2.68 4.74
CA ASP A 80 30.67 2.56 6.19
C ASP A 80 30.15 1.26 6.84
N TYR A 81 30.93 0.85 7.84
CA TYR A 81 30.84 -0.24 8.83
C TYR A 81 30.72 -1.71 8.40
N SER A 82 31.86 -2.41 8.54
CA SER A 82 31.97 -3.87 8.54
C SER A 82 31.35 -4.50 9.79
N HIS A 83 30.44 -5.47 9.60
CA HIS A 83 30.31 -6.60 10.53
C HIS A 83 30.37 -7.88 9.72
N SER A 84 31.38 -8.69 10.01
CA SER A 84 31.62 -9.99 9.41
C SER A 84 30.71 -11.03 10.04
N ASP A 85 29.69 -11.48 9.32
CA ASP A 85 28.99 -12.72 9.65
C ASP A 85 29.37 -13.80 8.65
N THR A 86 30.34 -14.60 9.08
CA THR A 86 30.59 -15.95 8.62
C THR A 86 29.37 -16.79 8.97
N ASP A 87 28.65 -17.32 7.98
CA ASP A 87 27.82 -18.49 8.24
C ASP A 87 28.05 -19.55 7.15
N ASN A 88 28.56 -20.67 7.65
CA ASN A 88 28.97 -21.87 6.99
C ASN A 88 27.95 -22.94 7.41
N SER A 89 27.15 -23.45 6.47
CA SER A 89 26.52 -24.75 6.66
C SER A 89 26.16 -25.39 5.31
N GLU A 90 26.99 -26.35 4.95
CA GLU A 90 26.76 -27.36 3.91
C GLU A 90 26.41 -28.71 4.58
N TYR A 91 25.67 -29.54 3.85
CA TYR A 91 25.35 -30.97 4.09
C TYR A 91 24.22 -31.25 5.11
N GLY A 92 23.31 -32.20 4.93
CA GLY A 92 23.09 -33.24 3.93
C GLY A 92 21.99 -34.20 4.45
N SER A 93 21.33 -34.85 3.50
CA SER A 93 20.23 -35.84 3.51
C SER A 93 19.92 -36.71 4.75
N SER A 94 18.60 -36.96 4.91
CA SER A 94 17.90 -38.21 5.31
C SER A 94 17.11 -38.27 6.65
N PRO A 95 16.00 -39.05 6.74
CA PRO A 95 14.75 -38.72 7.47
C PRO A 95 14.42 -39.69 8.67
N PRO A 96 13.14 -39.85 9.10
CA PRO A 96 12.37 -39.18 10.18
C PRO A 96 12.21 -40.09 11.46
N PRO A 97 11.40 -39.76 12.49
CA PRO A 97 9.97 -40.14 12.45
C PRO A 97 8.98 -39.19 13.17
N PHE A 98 7.71 -39.39 12.83
CA PHE A 98 6.49 -38.99 13.55
C PHE A 98 6.58 -39.22 15.07
N ILE A 99 5.98 -38.33 15.88
CA ILE A 99 4.98 -38.61 16.94
C ILE A 99 4.50 -37.27 17.57
N GLY A 100 3.17 -37.08 17.58
CA GLY A 100 2.36 -36.43 18.62
C GLY A 100 2.70 -35.01 19.10
N GLY A 101 1.79 -34.06 18.89
CA GLY A 101 1.66 -32.92 19.82
C GLY A 101 1.00 -33.36 21.14
N PRO A 102 0.44 -32.43 21.94
CA PRO A 102 0.90 -31.08 22.28
C PRO A 102 1.23 -31.03 23.79
N SER A 103 1.98 -30.03 24.26
CA SER A 103 1.75 -29.32 25.55
C SER A 103 2.97 -28.56 26.04
N SER A 104 2.70 -27.33 26.48
CA SER A 104 3.15 -26.70 27.72
C SER A 104 4.59 -26.96 28.19
N PHE A 105 5.42 -25.93 28.12
CA PHE A 105 6.58 -25.81 29.00
C PHE A 105 6.41 -24.59 29.92
N PHE A 106 6.06 -24.91 31.16
CA PHE A 106 6.39 -24.11 32.33
C PHE A 106 7.91 -23.90 32.39
N GLY A 107 8.34 -22.68 32.70
CA GLY A 107 9.72 -22.36 33.03
C GLY A 107 9.75 -21.51 34.29
N SER A 108 9.88 -22.16 35.45
CA SER A 108 10.22 -21.53 36.73
C SER A 108 11.75 -21.48 36.89
N GLY A 109 12.27 -20.31 37.26
CA GLY A 109 13.63 -20.09 37.78
C GLY A 109 14.74 -20.15 36.71
N SER A 110 15.70 -19.26 36.63
CA SER A 110 16.36 -18.56 37.73
C SER A 110 16.96 -17.24 37.26
N ALA A 111 16.98 -16.28 38.18
CA ALA A 111 17.59 -14.98 38.03
C ALA A 111 19.07 -15.10 37.67
N SER A 112 19.47 -14.47 36.58
CA SER A 112 20.83 -14.01 36.36
C SER A 112 20.77 -12.63 35.74
N ASN A 113 21.09 -11.66 36.59
CA ASN A 113 21.29 -10.26 36.24
C ASN A 113 22.41 -10.16 35.21
N PHE A 114 22.05 -10.08 33.94
CA PHE A 114 22.82 -9.34 32.93
C PHE A 114 21.84 -8.38 32.27
N GLY A 115 22.19 -7.08 32.32
CA GLY A 115 21.37 -5.96 31.89
C GLY A 115 20.96 -6.04 30.43
N GLY A 116 19.90 -6.79 30.16
CA GLY A 116 19.18 -6.76 28.89
C GLY A 116 18.43 -5.44 28.81
N ARG A 117 18.86 -4.57 27.89
CA ARG A 117 18.00 -3.49 27.39
C ARG A 117 16.67 -4.12 26.96
N PRO A 118 15.50 -3.58 27.37
CA PRO A 118 14.22 -4.14 26.95
C PRO A 118 14.13 -4.08 25.43
N ILE A 119 13.82 -5.23 24.81
CA ILE A 119 13.49 -5.33 23.39
C ILE A 119 12.29 -4.39 23.14
N PRO A 120 12.42 -3.30 22.35
CA PRO A 120 11.31 -2.41 22.10
C PRO A 120 10.42 -3.00 21.01
N GLY A 121 9.17 -3.35 21.36
CA GLY A 121 8.16 -3.74 20.39
C GLY A 121 7.21 -4.82 20.89
N GLN A 122 6.49 -4.56 21.97
CA GLN A 122 5.37 -5.42 22.37
C GLN A 122 4.27 -5.33 21.30
N PHE A 123 4.16 -6.35 20.44
CA PHE A 123 3.03 -6.57 19.51
C PHE A 123 1.78 -7.03 20.27
N HIS A 124 1.42 -6.34 21.35
CA HIS A 124 0.27 -6.67 22.19
C HIS A 124 -0.83 -5.64 21.98
N CYS A 125 -2.07 -6.12 21.95
CA CYS A 125 -3.24 -5.25 21.87
C CYS A 125 -3.37 -4.44 23.17
N ARG A 126 -3.63 -3.14 23.04
CA ARG A 126 -3.77 -2.20 24.18
C ARG A 126 -4.93 -2.52 25.11
N GLN A 127 -5.94 -3.21 24.59
CA GLN A 127 -7.13 -3.62 25.35
C GLN A 127 -7.01 -5.06 25.90
N CYS A 128 -5.87 -5.74 25.71
CA CYS A 128 -5.64 -7.03 26.37
C CYS A 128 -5.27 -6.84 27.85
N PRO A 129 -5.76 -7.70 28.75
CA PRO A 129 -5.40 -7.64 30.19
C PRO A 129 -3.89 -7.71 30.47
N THR A 130 -3.13 -8.30 29.56
CA THR A 130 -1.66 -8.46 29.66
C THR A 130 -0.87 -7.27 29.14
N TYR A 131 -1.54 -6.21 28.67
CA TYR A 131 -0.85 -5.03 28.14
C TYR A 131 -0.21 -4.20 29.26
N VAL A 132 1.11 -4.03 29.18
CA VAL A 132 1.89 -3.17 30.08
C VAL A 132 2.59 -2.11 29.25
N GLY A 133 1.93 -0.96 29.07
CA GLY A 133 2.46 0.15 28.27
C GLY A 133 2.04 1.51 28.83
N PRO A 134 2.65 2.61 28.36
CA PRO A 134 2.32 3.95 28.85
C PRO A 134 0.84 4.27 28.56
N SER A 135 0.15 4.82 29.57
CA SER A 135 -1.22 5.32 29.42
C SER A 135 -1.32 6.32 28.26
N PRO A 136 -2.41 6.30 27.46
CA PRO A 136 -2.53 7.13 26.27
C PRO A 136 -2.84 8.58 26.66
N SER A 137 -1.83 9.41 26.87
CA SER A 137 -1.98 10.85 27.12
C SER A 137 -2.10 11.69 25.84
N SER A 138 -2.08 11.07 24.64
CA SER A 138 -2.09 11.77 23.35
C SER A 138 -3.18 11.33 22.35
N HIS A 139 -4.13 10.48 22.77
CA HIS A 139 -5.15 9.92 21.88
C HIS A 139 -6.54 9.96 22.52
N PRO A 140 -7.63 10.00 21.74
CA PRO A 140 -8.98 9.86 22.28
C PRO A 140 -9.06 8.59 23.15
N PRO A 141 -9.81 8.61 24.26
CA PRO A 141 -9.89 7.46 25.15
C PRO A 141 -10.33 6.24 24.34
N PRO A 142 -9.62 5.09 24.45
CA PRO A 142 -10.07 3.89 23.78
C PRO A 142 -11.50 3.56 24.26
N PRO A 143 -12.35 2.95 23.42
CA PRO A 143 -13.64 2.47 23.87
C PRO A 143 -13.45 1.58 25.12
N THR A 144 -14.44 1.57 26.02
CA THR A 144 -14.41 0.85 27.32
C THR A 144 -14.27 -0.68 27.21
N PHE A 145 -14.15 -1.19 25.99
CA PHE A 145 -13.97 -2.60 25.68
C PHE A 145 -12.63 -3.14 26.20
N THR A 146 -12.69 -4.32 26.82
CA THR A 146 -11.52 -5.10 27.22
C THR A 146 -11.54 -6.45 26.49
N CYS A 147 -10.43 -6.86 25.91
CA CYS A 147 -10.34 -8.12 25.19
C CYS A 147 -10.51 -9.30 26.14
N SER A 148 -11.31 -10.27 25.74
CA SER A 148 -11.36 -11.58 26.38
C SER A 148 -10.21 -12.45 25.83
N PRO A 149 -9.33 -12.98 26.69
CA PRO A 149 -8.17 -13.78 26.25
C PRO A 149 -8.52 -15.00 25.39
N SER A 150 -9.74 -15.53 25.53
CA SER A 150 -10.18 -16.77 24.87
C SER A 150 -11.10 -16.55 23.67
N SER A 151 -11.69 -15.37 23.49
CA SER A 151 -12.73 -15.15 22.46
C SER A 151 -12.49 -13.94 21.56
N THR A 152 -11.62 -13.00 21.94
CA THR A 152 -11.38 -11.80 21.12
C THR A 152 -10.31 -12.07 20.06
N ASN A 153 -10.73 -12.12 18.81
CA ASN A 153 -9.83 -12.11 17.67
C ASN A 153 -9.13 -10.74 17.54
N HIS A 154 -7.92 -10.74 17.00
CA HIS A 154 -7.16 -9.52 16.76
C HIS A 154 -6.79 -9.39 15.29
N ILE A 155 -6.80 -8.15 14.81
CA ILE A 155 -6.42 -7.77 13.46
C ILE A 155 -5.35 -6.70 13.51
N LEU A 156 -4.48 -6.71 12.51
CA LEU A 156 -3.40 -5.74 12.41
C LEU A 156 -3.87 -4.51 11.64
N CYS A 157 -3.57 -3.31 12.15
CA CYS A 157 -3.76 -2.09 11.38
C CYS A 157 -2.80 -2.07 10.19
N GLN A 158 -3.31 -1.81 8.98
CA GLN A 158 -2.49 -1.76 7.76
C GLN A 158 -1.56 -0.53 7.68
N CYS A 159 -1.71 0.42 8.61
CA CYS A 159 -0.81 1.55 8.76
C CYS A 159 0.26 1.32 9.82
N CYS A 160 -0.13 0.88 11.02
CA CYS A 160 0.79 0.79 12.15
C CYS A 160 1.31 -0.60 12.49
N PHE A 161 0.72 -1.63 11.89
CA PHE A 161 0.98 -3.04 12.17
C PHE A 161 0.81 -3.43 13.65
N LEU A 162 0.22 -2.57 14.48
CA LEU A 162 -0.17 -2.91 15.83
C LEU A 162 -1.52 -3.64 15.83
N PRO A 163 -1.69 -4.64 16.70
CA PRO A 163 -2.96 -5.36 16.83
C PRO A 163 -4.03 -4.49 17.50
N MET A 164 -5.27 -4.67 17.05
CA MET A 164 -6.50 -4.16 17.66
C MET A 164 -7.53 -5.29 17.68
N PRO A 165 -8.51 -5.28 18.62
CA PRO A 165 -9.54 -6.32 18.63
C PRO A 165 -10.37 -6.23 17.35
N ASP A 166 -10.71 -7.36 16.75
CA ASP A 166 -11.58 -7.43 15.60
C ASP A 166 -13.05 -7.36 16.04
N ARG A 167 -13.61 -6.16 16.01
CA ARG A 167 -15.00 -5.88 16.39
C ARG A 167 -15.87 -5.55 15.17
N ARG A 168 -15.38 -5.83 13.96
CA ARG A 168 -16.05 -5.46 12.69
C ARG A 168 -17.35 -6.21 12.43
N ALA A 169 -17.57 -7.34 13.10
CA ALA A 169 -18.77 -8.15 13.01
C ALA A 169 -19.83 -7.77 14.06
N GLU A 170 -19.47 -6.93 15.03
CA GLU A 170 -20.41 -6.49 16.05
C GLU A 170 -21.44 -5.53 15.43
N ALA A 171 -22.72 -5.80 15.67
CA ALA A 171 -23.82 -4.98 15.14
C ALA A 171 -24.08 -3.70 15.97
N ASP A 172 -23.28 -3.44 17.00
CA ASP A 172 -23.43 -2.28 17.87
C ASP A 172 -23.07 -0.99 17.12
N SER A 173 -24.04 -0.08 17.01
CA SER A 173 -23.88 1.27 16.45
C SER A 173 -22.80 2.10 17.14
N ASN A 174 -22.41 1.74 18.36
CA ASN A 174 -21.38 2.46 19.12
C ASN A 174 -19.96 1.94 18.84
N THR A 175 -19.80 0.87 18.04
CA THR A 175 -18.48 0.36 17.68
C THR A 175 -17.87 1.23 16.58
N PRO A 176 -16.74 1.92 16.85
CA PRO A 176 -16.17 2.80 15.84
C PRO A 176 -15.64 1.98 14.64
N PRO A 177 -15.66 2.55 13.43
CA PRO A 177 -15.19 1.87 12.23
C PRO A 177 -13.75 1.38 12.33
N GLN A 178 -13.50 0.14 11.88
CA GLN A 178 -12.18 -0.48 11.85
C GLN A 178 -11.71 -0.88 10.45
N LYS A 179 -12.49 -0.59 9.40
CA LYS A 179 -12.17 -0.94 8.00
C LYS A 179 -12.48 0.20 7.04
N CYS A 180 -11.72 0.27 5.95
CA CYS A 180 -12.04 1.11 4.81
C CYS A 180 -13.20 0.50 4.02
N ALA A 181 -14.22 1.29 3.68
CA ALA A 181 -15.39 0.82 2.92
C ALA A 181 -15.04 0.41 1.47
N LEU A 182 -13.94 0.92 0.90
CA LEU A 182 -13.57 0.64 -0.49
C LEU A 182 -12.67 -0.59 -0.66
N CYS A 183 -11.64 -0.74 0.19
CA CYS A 183 -10.66 -1.82 0.09
C CYS A 183 -10.80 -2.90 1.17
N ASN A 184 -11.72 -2.73 2.13
CA ASN A 184 -11.96 -3.62 3.26
C ASN A 184 -10.74 -3.88 4.17
N GLN A 185 -9.64 -3.14 3.99
CA GLN A 185 -8.44 -3.29 4.81
C GLN A 185 -8.66 -2.67 6.21
N PRO A 186 -8.07 -3.29 7.25
CA PRO A 186 -8.22 -2.86 8.64
C PRO A 186 -7.32 -1.68 9.00
N PHE A 187 -7.86 -0.73 9.78
CA PHE A 187 -7.13 0.44 10.27
C PHE A 187 -7.66 0.87 11.64
N CYS A 188 -6.75 1.32 12.53
CA CYS A 188 -7.09 1.58 13.93
C CYS A 188 -7.45 3.03 14.27
N HIS A 189 -7.33 3.97 13.32
CA HIS A 189 -7.39 5.39 13.66
C HIS A 189 -8.75 5.84 14.20
N MET A 190 -9.85 5.48 13.54
CA MET A 190 -11.20 5.80 14.06
C MET A 190 -11.56 4.99 15.31
N TYR A 191 -10.89 3.87 15.56
CA TYR A 191 -11.15 3.03 16.74
C TYR A 191 -10.59 3.65 18.02
N TRP A 192 -9.33 4.10 17.99
CA TRP A 192 -8.67 4.64 19.19
C TRP A 192 -7.46 5.55 18.89
N GLY A 193 -7.33 6.06 17.67
CA GLY A 193 -6.16 6.83 17.22
C GLY A 193 -4.97 5.95 16.83
N CYS A 194 -4.42 6.21 15.64
CA CYS A 194 -3.20 5.55 15.18
C CYS A 194 -1.98 6.25 15.77
N SER A 195 -1.03 5.48 16.31
CA SER A 195 0.18 6.03 16.94
C SER A 195 1.42 6.01 16.06
N GLN A 196 1.28 5.80 14.75
CA GLN A 196 2.44 5.84 13.85
C GLN A 196 2.93 7.27 13.69
N PRO A 197 4.22 7.55 13.87
CA PRO A 197 4.79 8.84 13.53
C PRO A 197 4.45 9.23 12.09
N GLY A 198 3.91 10.44 11.90
CA GLY A 198 3.50 10.94 10.58
C GLY A 198 2.16 10.41 10.05
N CYS A 199 1.43 9.61 10.84
CA CYS A 199 0.07 9.20 10.49
C CYS A 199 -0.96 10.23 10.98
N ASN A 200 -1.49 11.03 10.06
CA ASN A 200 -2.53 12.04 10.36
C ASN A 200 -3.98 11.51 10.22
N GLY A 201 -4.20 10.21 10.40
CA GLY A 201 -5.50 9.60 10.10
C GLY A 201 -5.41 8.54 9.03
N CYS A 202 -5.10 7.29 9.40
CA CYS A 202 -5.06 6.20 8.43
C CYS A 202 -6.47 5.69 8.04
N LEU A 203 -7.49 6.12 8.79
CA LEU A 203 -8.90 5.88 8.54
C LEU A 203 -9.70 7.09 9.03
N SER A 204 -10.60 7.61 8.20
CA SER A 204 -11.50 8.72 8.54
C SER A 204 -12.69 8.75 7.57
N LEU A 205 -13.67 9.61 7.83
CA LEU A 205 -14.65 10.00 6.81
C LEU A 205 -13.91 10.65 5.64
N PHE A 206 -14.45 10.51 4.43
CA PHE A 206 -13.84 11.06 3.22
C PHE A 206 -13.65 12.58 3.31
N LYS A 207 -14.64 13.31 3.84
CA LYS A 207 -14.57 14.76 4.08
C LYS A 207 -13.47 15.21 5.05
N ASP A 208 -13.12 14.35 6.01
CA ASP A 208 -12.13 14.64 7.06
C ASP A 208 -10.74 14.10 6.72
N MET A 209 -10.57 13.50 5.54
CA MET A 209 -9.31 12.89 5.15
C MET A 209 -8.21 13.94 4.95
N GLU A 210 -7.16 13.87 5.77
CA GLU A 210 -6.00 14.72 5.57
C GLU A 210 -5.14 14.27 4.39
N VAL A 211 -5.07 15.11 3.36
CA VAL A 211 -4.23 14.90 2.19
C VAL A 211 -3.19 16.01 2.10
N SER A 212 -1.91 15.63 1.97
CA SER A 212 -0.84 16.61 1.80
C SER A 212 -0.85 17.21 0.39
N GLU A 213 -0.41 18.46 0.27
CA GLU A 213 -0.27 19.14 -1.03
C GLU A 213 0.60 18.33 -2.01
N ALA A 214 1.69 17.75 -1.52
CA ALA A 214 2.55 16.87 -2.32
C ALA A 214 1.79 15.70 -2.94
N SER A 215 0.79 15.15 -2.23
CA SER A 215 -0.05 14.06 -2.75
C SER A 215 -1.02 14.52 -3.84
N LEU A 216 -1.42 15.81 -3.80
CA LEU A 216 -2.33 16.45 -4.75
C LEU A 216 -1.62 17.10 -5.95
N SER A 217 -0.29 17.23 -5.93
CA SER A 217 0.50 17.83 -7.02
C SER A 217 0.26 17.19 -8.40
N SER A 218 -0.23 15.94 -8.42
CA SER A 218 -0.57 15.19 -9.63
C SER A 218 -2.08 15.18 -9.95
N SER A 219 -2.89 15.99 -9.27
CA SER A 219 -4.36 15.99 -9.44
C SER A 219 -4.80 16.42 -10.84
N ILE A 220 -4.06 17.34 -11.47
CA ILE A 220 -4.37 17.79 -12.82
C ILE A 220 -3.61 16.93 -13.84
N ASN A 221 -4.02 15.67 -13.97
CA ASN A 221 -3.48 14.70 -14.95
C ASN A 221 -1.95 14.53 -14.96
N GLU A 222 -1.31 14.63 -13.79
CA GLU A 222 0.16 14.62 -13.64
C GLU A 222 0.86 15.74 -14.45
N ASN A 223 0.21 16.90 -14.58
CA ASN A 223 0.75 18.09 -15.23
C ASN A 223 1.17 19.14 -14.16
N PRO A 224 2.48 19.30 -13.88
CA PRO A 224 2.94 20.25 -12.87
C PRO A 224 2.64 21.72 -13.23
N PHE A 225 2.57 22.04 -14.53
CA PHE A 225 2.26 23.41 -14.95
C PHE A 225 0.82 23.76 -14.59
N GLU A 226 -0.15 22.90 -14.92
CA GLU A 226 -1.55 23.13 -14.57
C GLU A 226 -1.79 23.12 -13.06
N TRP A 227 -1.03 22.31 -12.30
CA TRP A 227 -1.06 22.38 -10.84
C TRP A 227 -0.62 23.75 -10.32
N ASN A 228 0.46 24.32 -10.88
CA ASN A 228 0.91 25.65 -10.50
C ASN A 228 -0.10 26.74 -10.90
N VAL A 229 -0.73 26.63 -12.07
CA VAL A 229 -1.82 27.54 -12.47
C VAL A 229 -2.95 27.54 -11.44
N LEU A 230 -3.36 26.36 -10.97
CA LEU A 230 -4.39 26.26 -9.92
C LEU A 230 -3.92 26.90 -8.61
N LYS A 231 -2.66 26.71 -8.21
CA LYS A 231 -2.11 27.36 -7.00
C LYS A 231 -2.07 28.87 -7.13
N ASP A 232 -1.65 29.40 -8.26
CA ASP A 232 -1.60 30.84 -8.52
C ASP A 232 -3.02 31.44 -8.46
N TYR A 233 -4.01 30.72 -9.01
CA TYR A 233 -5.43 31.10 -8.88
C TYR A 233 -5.88 31.13 -7.41
N LEU A 234 -5.59 30.08 -6.64
CA LEU A 234 -5.97 30.01 -5.23
C LEU A 234 -5.31 31.14 -4.41
N GLN A 235 -4.03 31.45 -4.69
CA GLN A 235 -3.33 32.59 -4.08
C GLN A 235 -4.02 33.91 -4.42
N GLY A 236 -4.39 34.13 -5.68
CA GLY A 236 -5.14 35.32 -6.10
C GLY A 236 -6.51 35.45 -5.41
N GLN A 237 -7.14 34.32 -5.09
CA GLN A 237 -8.41 34.25 -4.34
C GLN A 237 -8.23 34.25 -2.81
N SER A 238 -6.99 34.35 -2.31
CA SER A 238 -6.67 34.22 -0.87
C SER A 238 -7.21 32.93 -0.23
N LYS A 239 -7.26 31.83 -1.00
CA LYS A 239 -7.72 30.50 -0.55
C LYS A 239 -6.55 29.56 -0.36
N THR A 240 -6.60 28.74 0.69
CA THR A 240 -5.67 27.63 0.89
C THR A 240 -6.12 26.39 0.13
N VAL A 241 -5.21 25.42 -0.06
CA VAL A 241 -5.55 24.09 -0.61
C VAL A 241 -6.63 23.39 0.24
N LYS A 242 -6.62 23.60 1.56
CA LYS A 242 -7.65 23.04 2.45
C LYS A 242 -9.02 23.66 2.19
N ASP A 243 -9.08 24.95 1.86
CA ASP A 243 -10.34 25.64 1.55
C ASP A 243 -10.93 25.13 0.24
N MET A 244 -10.08 24.95 -0.77
CA MET A 244 -10.45 24.31 -2.03
C MET A 244 -11.00 22.89 -1.79
N LEU A 245 -10.32 22.06 -0.97
CA LEU A 245 -10.81 20.71 -0.68
C LEU A 245 -12.17 20.72 0.02
N ARG A 246 -12.41 21.65 0.96
CA ARG A 246 -13.72 21.82 1.60
C ARG A 246 -14.80 22.19 0.58
N GLU A 247 -14.47 23.06 -0.37
CA GLU A 247 -15.38 23.42 -1.46
C GLU A 247 -15.66 22.23 -2.40
N CYS A 248 -14.64 21.43 -2.72
CA CYS A 248 -14.80 20.18 -3.46
C CYS A 248 -15.77 19.21 -2.78
N ILE A 249 -15.67 19.05 -1.45
CA ILE A 249 -16.60 18.23 -0.68
C ILE A 249 -18.02 18.83 -0.70
N SER A 250 -18.16 20.14 -0.53
CA SER A 250 -19.46 20.81 -0.62
C SER A 250 -20.14 20.60 -1.99
N ARG A 251 -19.36 20.65 -3.08
CA ARG A 251 -19.86 20.37 -4.44
C ARG A 251 -20.18 18.88 -4.66
N LEU A 252 -19.50 17.98 -3.97
CA LEU A 252 -19.86 16.55 -3.96
C LEU A 252 -21.20 16.34 -3.24
N ASP A 253 -21.39 16.98 -2.07
CA ASP A 253 -22.62 16.86 -1.27
C ASP A 253 -23.84 17.48 -1.95
N SER A 254 -23.66 18.57 -2.71
CA SER A 254 -24.73 19.19 -3.49
C SER A 254 -25.08 18.42 -4.78
N GLY A 255 -24.29 17.39 -5.14
CA GLY A 255 -24.43 16.68 -6.42
C GLY A 255 -23.97 17.48 -7.63
N GLN A 256 -23.25 18.60 -7.44
CA GLN A 256 -22.65 19.33 -8.56
C GLN A 256 -21.47 18.54 -9.16
N HIS A 257 -20.68 17.87 -8.32
CA HIS A 257 -19.55 17.04 -8.71
C HIS A 257 -19.78 15.58 -8.32
N HIS A 258 -19.24 14.66 -9.12
CA HIS A 258 -19.31 13.22 -8.87
C HIS A 258 -17.95 12.58 -9.11
N CYS A 259 -17.60 11.60 -8.28
CA CYS A 259 -16.44 10.75 -8.50
C CYS A 259 -16.81 9.58 -9.44
N SER A 260 -15.81 8.96 -10.08
CA SER A 260 -16.07 7.79 -10.95
C SER A 260 -16.60 6.58 -10.18
N ASP A 261 -16.23 6.44 -8.91
CA ASP A 261 -16.78 5.42 -8.00
C ASP A 261 -17.96 6.03 -7.24
N LEU A 262 -19.17 5.59 -7.56
CA LEU A 262 -20.43 6.11 -7.00
C LEU A 262 -20.60 5.82 -5.50
N ARG A 263 -19.75 4.97 -4.91
CA ARG A 263 -19.73 4.71 -3.46
C ARG A 263 -19.08 5.86 -2.68
N ILE A 264 -18.45 6.80 -3.36
CA ILE A 264 -17.81 7.96 -2.72
C ILE A 264 -18.87 9.00 -2.37
N THR A 265 -19.05 9.21 -1.08
CA THR A 265 -19.81 10.32 -0.49
C THR A 265 -18.92 11.06 0.50
N SER A 266 -19.35 12.20 1.05
CA SER A 266 -18.57 12.89 2.10
C SER A 266 -18.39 12.05 3.37
N ASP A 267 -19.41 11.24 3.71
CA ASP A 267 -19.46 10.43 4.93
C ASP A 267 -18.95 8.99 4.76
N VAL A 268 -18.46 8.60 3.58
CA VAL A 268 -17.90 7.26 3.42
C VAL A 268 -16.58 7.12 4.20
N VAL A 269 -16.47 6.06 5.00
CA VAL A 269 -15.23 5.76 5.75
C VAL A 269 -14.17 5.21 4.79
N THR A 270 -13.05 5.92 4.66
CA THR A 270 -11.96 5.57 3.74
C THR A 270 -10.62 5.55 4.43
N CYS A 271 -9.68 4.79 3.86
CA CYS A 271 -8.27 4.95 4.17
C CYS A 271 -7.63 5.97 3.22
N ARG A 272 -6.50 6.55 3.63
CA ARG A 272 -5.79 7.58 2.87
C ARG A 272 -5.49 7.20 1.42
N ARG A 273 -5.10 5.95 1.18
CA ARG A 273 -4.81 5.46 -0.19
C ARG A 273 -6.06 5.47 -1.06
N CYS A 274 -7.19 5.03 -0.51
CA CYS A 274 -8.46 4.95 -1.21
C CYS A 274 -9.08 6.33 -1.45
N ALA A 275 -8.90 7.27 -0.52
CA ALA A 275 -9.38 8.64 -0.67
C ALA A 275 -8.61 9.46 -1.71
N LEU A 276 -7.34 9.14 -1.96
CA LEU A 276 -6.47 9.98 -2.79
C LEU A 276 -6.97 10.12 -4.24
N THR A 277 -7.38 9.02 -4.88
CA THR A 277 -7.83 9.07 -6.28
C THR A 277 -9.12 9.89 -6.44
N PRO A 278 -10.20 9.64 -5.67
CA PRO A 278 -11.39 10.49 -5.70
C PRO A 278 -11.09 11.96 -5.39
N MET A 279 -10.23 12.25 -4.41
CA MET A 279 -9.82 13.63 -4.10
C MET A 279 -9.16 14.32 -5.31
N LYS A 280 -8.26 13.63 -6.01
CA LYS A 280 -7.65 14.15 -7.24
C LYS A 280 -8.69 14.43 -8.34
N GLN A 281 -9.70 13.58 -8.47
CA GLN A 281 -10.79 13.79 -9.42
C GLN A 281 -11.57 15.06 -9.10
N LEU A 282 -11.94 15.26 -7.83
CA LEU A 282 -12.66 16.47 -7.41
C LEU A 282 -11.82 17.73 -7.63
N VAL A 283 -10.51 17.67 -7.35
CA VAL A 283 -9.59 18.80 -7.63
C VAL A 283 -9.50 19.11 -9.12
N TYR A 284 -9.51 18.09 -9.99
CA TYR A 284 -9.59 18.30 -11.44
C TYR A 284 -10.90 18.99 -11.84
N LEU A 285 -12.04 18.53 -11.32
CA LEU A 285 -13.35 19.13 -11.58
C LEU A 285 -13.43 20.59 -11.07
N TYR A 286 -12.87 20.86 -9.89
CA TYR A 286 -12.74 22.21 -9.38
C TYR A 286 -12.00 23.12 -10.36
N ARG A 287 -10.86 22.66 -10.89
CA ARG A 287 -10.07 23.42 -11.85
C ARG A 287 -10.79 23.60 -13.20
N SER A 288 -11.58 22.62 -13.64
CA SER A 288 -12.34 22.75 -14.89
C SER A 288 -13.49 23.75 -14.81
N ASP A 289 -14.03 23.97 -13.61
CA ASP A 289 -15.14 24.92 -13.41
C ASP A 289 -14.68 26.39 -13.39
N ILE A 290 -13.38 26.65 -13.23
CA ILE A 290 -12.85 28.02 -13.19
C ILE A 290 -12.92 28.63 -14.60
N PRO A 291 -13.66 29.74 -14.80
CA PRO A 291 -13.71 30.42 -16.09
C PRO A 291 -12.33 30.89 -16.54
N THR A 292 -12.07 30.82 -17.85
CA THR A 292 -10.77 31.26 -18.42
C THR A 292 -10.44 32.72 -18.11
N SER A 293 -11.46 33.59 -17.97
CA SER A 293 -11.30 34.98 -17.56
C SER A 293 -10.63 35.14 -16.20
N ASP A 294 -10.90 34.22 -15.29
CA ASP A 294 -10.52 34.30 -13.88
C ASP A 294 -9.17 33.62 -13.63
N LEU A 295 -8.65 32.89 -14.63
CA LEU A 295 -7.33 32.27 -14.56
C LEU A 295 -6.20 33.32 -14.63
N PRO A 296 -5.03 33.00 -14.05
CA PRO A 296 -3.82 33.80 -14.19
C PRO A 296 -3.43 34.03 -15.67
N GLU A 297 -2.74 35.14 -15.94
CA GLU A 297 -2.35 35.51 -17.32
C GLU A 297 -1.48 34.43 -18.00
N SER A 298 -0.68 33.69 -17.22
CA SER A 298 0.12 32.54 -17.69
C SER A 298 -0.72 31.43 -18.32
N ALA A 299 -2.01 31.35 -17.97
CA ALA A 299 -2.92 30.31 -18.43
C ALA A 299 -4.01 30.79 -19.39
N ARG A 300 -4.42 32.05 -19.28
CA ARG A 300 -5.62 32.63 -19.92
C ARG A 300 -5.67 32.53 -21.44
N ARG A 301 -4.52 32.66 -22.13
CA ARG A 301 -4.46 32.74 -23.60
C ARG A 301 -3.92 31.48 -24.29
N ARG A 302 -3.81 30.37 -23.56
CA ARG A 302 -3.26 29.13 -24.12
C ARG A 302 -4.31 28.43 -24.99
N PRO A 303 -3.98 28.02 -26.22
CA PRO A 303 -4.88 27.21 -27.03
C PRO A 303 -5.05 25.81 -26.43
N ASP A 304 -6.21 25.20 -26.67
CA ASP A 304 -6.48 23.83 -26.24
C ASP A 304 -5.58 22.80 -26.94
N CYS A 305 -5.02 21.88 -26.17
CA CYS A 305 -4.36 20.72 -26.73
C CYS A 305 -5.40 19.83 -27.43
N HIS A 306 -5.13 19.37 -28.65
CA HIS A 306 -6.04 18.45 -29.36
C HIS A 306 -6.34 17.14 -28.60
N TRP A 307 -5.41 16.71 -27.74
CA TRP A 307 -5.55 15.53 -26.89
C TRP A 307 -6.18 15.85 -25.53
N GLY A 308 -6.36 17.13 -25.20
CA GLY A 308 -6.95 17.64 -23.97
C GLY A 308 -6.42 16.95 -22.70
N LYS A 309 -7.34 16.59 -21.81
CA LYS A 309 -7.09 15.85 -20.57
C LYS A 309 -6.35 14.53 -20.76
N ASN A 310 -6.46 13.91 -21.94
CA ASN A 310 -5.84 12.62 -22.29
C ASN A 310 -4.44 12.76 -22.90
N CYS A 311 -3.90 13.98 -23.05
CA CYS A 311 -2.56 14.20 -23.60
C CYS A 311 -1.49 13.49 -22.76
N ARG A 312 -0.73 12.57 -23.35
CA ARG A 312 0.38 11.90 -22.63
C ARG A 312 1.63 12.77 -22.52
N THR A 313 1.84 13.66 -23.49
CA THR A 313 3.01 14.55 -23.58
C THR A 313 3.03 15.60 -22.47
N GLN A 314 1.85 15.98 -21.95
CA GLN A 314 1.71 16.95 -20.86
C GLN A 314 2.47 16.54 -19.59
N LYS A 315 2.69 15.24 -19.38
CA LYS A 315 3.31 14.71 -18.16
C LYS A 315 4.82 14.89 -18.08
N HIS A 316 5.50 14.87 -19.24
CA HIS A 316 6.96 14.78 -19.30
C HIS A 316 7.62 15.87 -20.14
N ASN A 317 6.84 16.68 -20.88
CA ASN A 317 7.36 17.81 -21.64
C ASN A 317 6.81 19.13 -21.07
N ALA A 318 7.61 19.79 -20.24
CA ALA A 318 7.25 21.04 -19.59
C ALA A 318 6.95 22.17 -20.61
N SER A 319 7.66 22.20 -21.74
CA SER A 319 7.41 23.19 -22.79
C SER A 319 6.04 22.97 -23.45
N HIS A 320 5.65 21.71 -23.69
CA HIS A 320 4.32 21.37 -24.19
C HIS A 320 3.22 21.74 -23.18
N ALA A 321 3.42 21.40 -21.90
CA ALA A 321 2.48 21.72 -20.82
C ALA A 321 2.28 23.23 -20.64
N ALA A 322 3.34 24.03 -20.80
CA ALA A 322 3.26 25.49 -20.71
C ALA A 322 2.57 26.13 -21.92
N ARG A 323 2.67 25.53 -23.11
CA ARG A 323 2.15 26.11 -24.37
C ARG A 323 0.66 25.86 -24.60
N TYR A 324 0.14 24.73 -24.14
CA TYR A 324 -1.24 24.32 -24.40
C TYR A 324 -2.05 24.18 -23.10
N ASN A 325 -3.35 24.45 -23.18
CA ASN A 325 -4.30 24.08 -22.12
C ASN A 325 -4.60 22.58 -22.21
N HIS A 326 -4.57 21.89 -21.08
CA HIS A 326 -4.94 20.46 -20.97
C HIS A 326 -6.19 20.23 -20.12
N VAL A 327 -6.77 21.29 -19.54
CA VAL A 327 -8.07 21.24 -18.86
C VAL A 327 -9.16 21.50 -19.89
N CYS A 328 -9.28 20.56 -20.84
CA CYS A 328 -10.22 20.59 -21.96
C CYS A 328 -10.45 19.17 -22.49
N GLU A 329 -11.53 18.99 -23.26
CA GLU A 329 -11.88 17.70 -23.85
C GLU A 329 -10.99 17.35 -25.06
N GLN A 330 -10.83 16.05 -25.30
CA GLN A 330 -10.10 15.57 -26.47
C GLN A 330 -10.92 15.80 -27.74
N THR A 331 -10.33 16.46 -28.73
CA THR A 331 -10.99 16.80 -30.01
C THR A 331 -10.54 15.94 -31.19
N ARG A 332 -9.41 15.23 -31.07
CA ARG A 332 -8.95 14.26 -32.08
C ARG A 332 -8.93 12.86 -31.49
N THR A 333 -9.68 11.93 -32.07
CA THR A 333 -9.55 10.49 -31.82
C THR A 333 -8.59 9.90 -32.86
N SER A 334 -7.51 9.26 -32.40
CA SER A 334 -6.59 8.49 -33.26
C SER A 334 -7.24 7.23 -33.78
#